data_AF-A0A937VJP3-F1
#
_entry.id   AF-A0A937VJP3-F1
#
_cell.length_a   1.000
_cell.length_b   1.000
_cell.length_c   1.000
_cell.angle_alpha   90.00
_cell.angle_beta   90.00
_cell.angle_gamma   90.00
#
_symmetry.space_group_name_H-M   'P 1'
#
loop_
_entity.id
_entity.type
_entity.pdbx_description
1 polymer ?
#
loop_
_entity_poly.entity_id
_entity_poly.type
_entity_poly.pdbx_seq_one_letter_code
_entity_poly.pdbx_strand_id
1 'polypeptide(L)' 'FRHIKAFWINVGLKLAQVSLAFGVDDLDGTVVEEKISHAAGVGTEQSIPRDELIRVIRNAGRTPVERDTLYDVVRRYH' A
#
# COMPACT_ATOMS: atom_id res chain seq x y z
N PHE A 1 -15.29 5.96 13.63
CA PHE A 1 -13.97 6.09 12.97
C PHE A 1 -14.20 6.33 11.49
N ARG A 2 -13.44 7.24 10.85
CA ARG A 2 -13.61 7.53 9.41
C ARG A 2 -12.77 6.60 8.52
N HIS A 3 -11.59 6.19 9.01
CA HIS A 3 -10.63 5.33 8.30
C HIS A 3 -10.07 4.27 9.26
N ILE A 4 -9.78 3.09 8.74
CA ILE A 4 -9.13 2.00 9.47
C ILE A 4 -7.84 1.66 8.74
N LYS A 5 -6.72 1.82 9.46
CA LYS A 5 -5.37 1.69 8.91
C LYS A 5 -4.77 0.31 9.21
N ALA A 6 -4.13 -0.28 8.20
CA ALA A 6 -3.28 -1.45 8.35
C ALA A 6 -1.83 -1.11 7.99
N PHE A 7 -0.93 -1.23 8.97
CA PHE A 7 0.51 -1.10 8.73
C PHE A 7 1.06 -2.41 8.14
N TRP A 8 1.23 -2.47 6.82
CA TRP A 8 1.60 -3.72 6.13
C TRP A 8 3.00 -4.22 6.49
N ILE A 9 3.89 -3.33 6.95
CA ILE A 9 5.21 -3.69 7.48
C ILE A 9 5.06 -4.57 8.74
N ASN A 10 3.99 -4.39 9.53
CA ASN A 10 3.78 -5.11 10.78
C ASN A 10 3.00 -6.41 10.57
N VAL A 11 1.94 -6.36 9.75
CA VAL A 11 1.01 -7.50 9.58
C VAL A 11 1.34 -8.37 8.36
N GLY A 12 2.25 -7.90 7.50
CA GLY A 12 2.53 -8.50 6.21
C GLY A 12 1.50 -8.14 5.14
N LEU A 13 1.97 -8.05 3.89
CA LEU A 13 1.17 -7.57 2.76
C LEU A 13 -0.06 -8.46 2.47
N LYS A 14 0.07 -9.78 2.67
CA LYS A 14 -1.05 -10.73 2.47
C LYS A 14 -2.20 -10.47 3.45
N LEU A 15 -1.89 -10.26 4.73
CA LEU A 15 -2.92 -9.99 5.73
C LEU A 15 -3.51 -8.58 5.56
N ALA A 16 -2.68 -7.59 5.20
CA ALA A 16 -3.13 -6.26 4.83
C ALA A 16 -4.08 -6.27 3.61
N GLN A 17 -3.84 -7.15 2.63
CA GLN A 17 -4.76 -7.33 1.50
C GLN A 17 -6.12 -7.88 1.94
N VAL A 18 -6.11 -8.94 2.77
CA VAL A 18 -7.35 -9.56 3.27
C VAL A 18 -8.17 -8.57 4.08
N SER A 19 -7.53 -7.73 4.90
CA SER A 19 -8.23 -6.78 5.78
C SER A 19 -9.03 -5.70 5.00
N LEU A 20 -8.73 -5.47 3.72
CA LEU A 20 -9.52 -4.60 2.83
C LEU A 20 -10.97 -5.09 2.64
N ALA A 21 -11.23 -6.38 2.89
CA ALA A 21 -12.58 -6.95 2.91
C ALA A 21 -13.29 -6.78 4.26
N PHE A 22 -12.56 -6.39 5.32
CA PHE A 22 -13.03 -6.33 6.71
C PHE A 22 -12.99 -4.92 7.30
N GLY A 23 -13.07 -3.89 6.45
CA GLY A 23 -13.24 -2.49 6.87
C GLY A 23 -11.97 -1.64 6.85
N VAL A 24 -10.80 -2.22 6.55
CA VAL A 24 -9.59 -1.44 6.26
C VAL A 24 -9.75 -0.73 4.93
N ASP A 25 -9.49 0.57 4.92
CA ASP A 25 -9.49 1.42 3.73
C ASP A 25 -8.15 2.13 3.51
N ASP A 26 -7.21 1.98 4.46
CA ASP A 26 -5.93 2.65 4.44
C ASP A 26 -4.80 1.65 4.71
N LEU A 27 -3.98 1.42 3.71
CA LEU A 27 -2.75 0.66 3.85
C LEU A 27 -1.64 1.70 4.16
N ASP A 28 -0.79 1.46 5.16
CA ASP A 28 0.36 2.33 5.48
C ASP A 28 1.73 1.60 5.64
N GLY A 29 2.81 2.27 5.24
CA GLY A 29 4.20 1.79 5.22
C GLY A 29 5.07 2.47 4.14
N THR A 30 6.31 2.01 4.00
CA THR A 30 7.30 2.61 3.08
C THR A 30 7.13 2.11 1.65
N VAL A 31 7.13 3.04 0.70
CA VAL A 31 7.06 2.78 -0.74
C VAL A 31 8.33 3.27 -1.41
N VAL A 32 8.88 2.50 -2.35
CA VAL A 32 9.97 2.95 -3.22
C VAL A 32 9.40 3.44 -4.55
N GLU A 33 9.79 4.64 -4.96
CA GLU A 33 9.55 5.11 -6.32
C GLU A 33 10.62 4.48 -7.22
N GLU A 34 10.26 3.48 -8.03
CA GLU A 34 11.21 2.87 -8.95
C GLU A 34 11.59 3.85 -10.08
N LYS A 35 12.62 4.66 -9.84
CA LYS A 35 13.39 5.33 -10.89
C LYS A 35 14.67 4.52 -11.10
N ILE A 36 14.60 3.49 -11.95
CA ILE A 36 15.73 2.67 -12.45
C ILE A 36 16.94 2.68 -11.50
N SER A 37 16.95 1.82 -10.48
CA SER A 37 18.20 1.54 -9.76
C SER A 37 18.20 0.13 -9.19
N HIS A 38 18.90 -0.73 -9.93
CA HIS A 38 19.48 -2.02 -9.55
C HIS A 38 20.47 -1.87 -8.37
N ALA A 39 20.04 -1.39 -7.21
CA ALA A 39 20.93 -1.28 -6.06
C ALA A 39 20.16 -1.22 -4.74
N ALA A 40 19.69 -2.36 -4.25
CA ALA A 40 19.50 -2.55 -2.81
C ALA A 40 19.42 -4.04 -2.49
N GLY A 41 20.58 -4.70 -2.56
CA GLY A 41 20.78 -5.93 -1.80
C GLY A 41 20.79 -5.58 -0.31
N VAL A 42 19.63 -5.48 0.32
CA VAL A 42 19.52 -5.42 1.78
C VAL A 42 18.35 -6.30 2.19
N GLY A 43 18.66 -7.42 2.83
CA GLY A 43 17.70 -8.33 3.41
C GLY A 43 16.91 -7.65 4.52
N THR A 44 15.74 -7.15 4.17
CA THR A 44 14.48 -7.03 4.92
C THR A 44 13.60 -6.17 4.02
N GLU A 45 12.50 -6.72 3.49
CA GLU A 45 11.57 -5.97 2.62
C GLU A 45 10.81 -4.91 3.44
N GLN A 46 11.50 -3.87 3.93
CA GLN A 46 10.90 -2.76 4.67
C GLN A 46 10.17 -1.76 3.76
N SER A 47 10.25 -1.98 2.45
CA SER A 47 9.65 -1.14 1.43
C SER A 47 9.25 -1.97 0.22
N ILE A 48 8.18 -1.60 -0.44
CA ILE A 48 7.73 -2.23 -1.69
C ILE A 48 7.56 -1.19 -2.80
N PRO A 49 7.66 -1.59 -4.08
CA PRO A 49 7.31 -0.71 -5.19
C PRO A 49 5.86 -0.23 -5.08
N ARG A 50 5.61 1.00 -5.51
CA ARG A 50 4.23 1.55 -5.58
C ARG A 50 3.29 0.65 -6.38
N ASP A 51 3.78 0.11 -7.49
CA ASP A 51 2.99 -0.75 -8.38
C ASP A 51 2.56 -2.06 -7.69
N GLU A 52 3.32 -2.53 -6.70
CA GLU A 52 2.96 -3.69 -5.90
C GLU A 52 1.75 -3.40 -5.00
N LEU A 53 1.70 -2.23 -4.34
CA LEU A 53 0.52 -1.81 -3.58
C LEU A 53 -0.71 -1.65 -4.47
N ILE A 54 -0.54 -1.04 -5.64
CA ILE A 54 -1.61 -0.88 -6.62
C ILE A 54 -2.17 -2.26 -7.01
N ARG A 55 -1.29 -3.22 -7.29
CA ARG A 55 -1.67 -4.60 -7.61
C ARG A 55 -2.42 -5.27 -6.48
N VAL A 56 -1.92 -5.16 -5.25
CA VAL A 56 -2.55 -5.74 -4.05
C VAL A 56 -3.96 -5.20 -3.84
N ILE A 57 -4.14 -3.88 -3.93
CA ILE A 57 -5.44 -3.24 -3.74
C ILE A 57 -6.43 -3.66 -4.84
N ARG A 58 -5.97 -3.72 -6.11
CA ARG A 58 -6.79 -4.21 -7.24
C ARG A 58 -7.20 -5.66 -7.08
N ASN A 59 -6.27 -6.53 -6.67
CA ASN A 59 -6.55 -7.94 -6.43
C ASN A 59 -7.53 -8.17 -5.28
N ALA A 60 -7.67 -7.21 -4.36
CA ALA A 60 -8.72 -7.19 -3.34
C ALA A 60 -10.07 -6.65 -3.86
N GLY A 61 -10.20 -6.35 -5.16
CA GLY A 61 -11.42 -5.80 -5.77
C GLY A 61 -11.68 -4.34 -5.41
N ARG A 62 -10.64 -3.59 -5.00
CA ARG A 62 -10.74 -2.18 -4.61
C ARG A 62 -10.07 -1.26 -5.63
N THR A 63 -10.41 0.02 -5.58
CA THR A 63 -9.77 1.06 -6.39
C THR A 63 -8.59 1.66 -5.62
N PRO A 64 -7.34 1.56 -6.11
CA PRO A 64 -6.19 2.16 -5.46
C PRO A 64 -6.23 3.69 -5.56
N VAL A 65 -5.97 4.34 -4.43
CA VAL A 65 -5.96 5.79 -4.30
C VAL A 65 -4.74 6.19 -3.47
N GLU A 66 -4.00 7.18 -3.97
CA GLU A 66 -2.98 7.89 -3.20
C GLU A 66 -3.62 9.09 -2.52
N ARG A 67 -3.30 9.26 -1.24
CA ARG A 67 -3.85 10.30 -0.38
C ARG A 67 -2.75 11.13 0.27
N ASP A 68 -3.10 12.33 0.70
CA ASP A 68 -2.25 13.11 1.58
C ASP A 68 -2.49 12.78 3.07
N THR A 69 -1.95 13.61 3.97
CA THR A 69 -2.12 13.47 5.42
C THR A 69 -3.54 13.76 5.91
N LEU A 70 -4.33 14.51 5.13
CA LEU A 70 -5.73 14.85 5.43
C LEU A 70 -6.73 13.88 4.80
N TYR A 71 -6.24 12.83 4.14
CA TYR A 71 -7.03 11.85 3.37
C TYR A 71 -7.66 12.42 2.09
N ASP A 72 -7.19 13.58 1.63
CA ASP A 72 -7.60 14.11 0.33
C ASP A 72 -6.95 13.28 -0.79
N VAL A 73 -7.71 13.07 -1.87
CA VAL A 73 -7.27 12.26 -3.01
C VAL A 73 -6.26 13.03 -3.83
N VAL A 74 -5.01 12.55 -3.83
CA VAL A 74 -3.92 13.08 -4.66
C VAL A 74 -3.96 12.45 -6.04
N ARG A 75 -4.17 11.12 -6.11
CA ARG A 75 -4.21 10.38 -7.38
C ARG A 75 -5.09 9.13 -7.30
N ARG A 76 -5.83 8.87 -8.38
CA ARG A 76 -6.57 7.61 -8.59
C ARG A 76 -5.85 6.77 -9.63
N TYR A 77 -5.76 5.47 -9.38
CA TYR A 77 -5.13 4.52 -10.29
C TYR A 77 -6.22 3.67 -10.95
N HIS A 78 -6.45 3.91 -12.25
CA HIS A 78 -7.39 3.16 -13.08
C HIS A 78 -6.67 1.99 -13.75
#